data_AF-A0A2X0YTX5-F1
#
_entry.id   AF-A0A2X0YTX5-F1
#
_cell.length_a   1.000
_cell.length_b   1.000
_cell.length_c   1.000
_cell.angle_alpha   90.00
_cell.angle_beta   90.00
_cell.angle_gamma   90.00
#
_symmetry.space_group_name_H-M   'P 1'
#
loop_
_entity.id
_entity.type
_entity.pdbx_description
1 polymer ?
#
loop_
_entity_poly.entity_id
_entity_poly.type
_entity_poly.pdbx_seq_one_letter_code
_entity_poly.pdbx_strand_id
1 'polypeptide(L)' 'MFEDLFRAAAAKAIEMAVNEGHLIKEDGIILNPNTINLVNEIEEMNRQHLIDMALANNDRELFMRLTDQTHKEEIK' A
#
# COMPACT_ATOMS: atom_id res chain seq x y z
N MET A 1 26.86 -8.11 26.51
CA MET A 1 26.01 -8.89 27.45
C MET A 1 24.62 -8.26 27.63
N PHE A 2 24.51 -7.02 28.11
CA PHE A 2 23.20 -6.38 28.33
C PHE A 2 22.51 -5.95 27.03
N GLU A 3 23.26 -5.38 26.08
CA GLU A 3 22.74 -5.05 24.74
C GLU A 3 22.31 -6.28 23.94
N ASP A 4 23.01 -7.40 24.08
CA ASP A 4 22.67 -8.66 23.41
C ASP A 4 21.32 -9.21 23.92
N LEU A 5 21.07 -9.04 25.21
CA LEU A 5 19.79 -9.41 25.84
C LEU A 5 18.63 -8.55 25.32
N PHE A 6 18.85 -7.23 25.20
CA PHE A 6 17.84 -6.31 24.64
C PHE A 6 17.54 -6.59 23.18
N ARG A 7 18.57 -6.86 22.36
CA ARG A 7 18.40 -7.24 20.96
C ARG A 7 17.63 -8.55 20.81
N ALA A 8 17.94 -9.55 21.64
CA ALA A 8 17.22 -10.82 21.65
C ALA A 8 15.74 -10.64 22.07
N ALA A 9 15.49 -9.82 23.09
CA ALA A 9 14.13 -9.51 23.54
C ALA A 9 13.32 -8.76 22.47
N ALA A 10 13.94 -7.76 21.81
CA ALA A 10 13.30 -7.02 20.72
C ALA A 10 12.98 -7.92 19.52
N ALA A 11 13.89 -8.81 19.13
CA ALA A 11 13.66 -9.77 18.05
C ALA A 11 12.48 -10.70 18.35
N LYS A 12 12.38 -11.19 19.60
CA LYS A 12 11.28 -12.05 20.04
C LYS A 12 9.94 -11.31 20.09
N ALA A 13 9.94 -10.05 20.53
CA ALA A 13 8.73 -9.22 20.55
C ALA A 13 8.21 -8.94 19.13
N ILE A 14 9.12 -8.67 18.18
CA ILE A 14 8.77 -8.52 16.76
C ILE A 14 8.20 -9.82 16.19
N GLU A 15 8.83 -10.96 16.48
CA GLU A 15 8.37 -12.27 16.04
C GLU A 15 6.95 -12.59 16.56
N MET A 16 6.68 -12.28 17.83
CA MET A 16 5.34 -12.43 18.42
C MET A 16 4.32 -11.51 17.76
N ALA A 17 4.66 -10.24 17.56
CA ALA A 17 3.76 -9.27 16.91
C ALA A 17 3.45 -9.65 15.45
N VAL A 18 4.39 -10.30 14.74
CA VAL A 18 4.13 -10.86 13.40
C VAL A 18 3.20 -12.08 13.47
N ASN A 19 3.44 -13.02 14.39
CA ASN A 19 2.59 -14.19 14.56
C ASN A 19 1.15 -13.86 14.99
N GLU A 20 0.98 -12.80 15.79
CA GLU A 20 -0.32 -12.31 16.23
C GLU A 20 -1.04 -11.44 15.18
N GLY A 21 -0.39 -11.16 14.04
CA GLY A 21 -0.95 -10.37 12.94
C GLY A 21 -0.94 -8.85 13.18
N HIS A 22 -0.23 -8.38 14.21
CA HIS A 22 -0.05 -6.95 14.50
C HIS A 22 1.00 -6.29 13.61
N LEU A 23 1.94 -7.06 13.08
CA LEU A 23 2.99 -6.64 12.15
C LEU A 23 3.06 -7.61 10.96
N ILE A 24 3.47 -7.11 9.81
CA ILE A 24 3.72 -7.91 8.61
C ILE A 24 5.22 -7.87 8.34
N LYS A 25 5.78 -9.03 7.98
CA LYS A 25 7.18 -9.14 7.59
C LYS A 25 7.27 -9.55 6.13
N GLU A 26 7.72 -8.64 5.28
CA GLU A 26 7.95 -8.86 3.85
C GLU A 26 9.40 -8.50 3.50
N ASP A 27 10.11 -9.41 2.82
CA ASP A 27 11.48 -9.22 2.32
C ASP A 27 12.49 -8.63 3.32
N GLY A 28 12.32 -8.93 4.60
CA GLY A 28 13.18 -8.44 5.69
C GLY A 28 12.81 -7.08 6.27
N ILE A 29 11.73 -6.46 5.78
CA ILE A 29 11.14 -5.23 6.31
C ILE A 29 9.97 -5.58 7.22
N ILE A 30 9.85 -4.87 8.34
CA ILE A 30 8.72 -4.99 9.28
C ILE A 30 7.79 -3.82 9.01
N LEU A 31 6.57 -4.13 8.59
CA LEU A 31 5.53 -3.17 8.23
C LEU A 31 4.38 -3.23 9.23
N ASN A 32 3.75 -2.08 9.46
CA ASN A 32 2.47 -2.05 10.15
C ASN A 32 1.38 -2.45 9.13
N PRO A 33 0.45 -3.37 9.43
CA PRO A 33 -0.64 -3.72 8.54
C PRO A 33 -1.43 -2.49 8.08
N ASN A 34 -1.57 -1.47 8.93
CA ASN A 34 -2.26 -0.22 8.61
C ASN A 34 -1.47 0.70 7.65
N THR A 35 -0.20 0.41 7.41
CA THR A 35 0.62 1.11 6.41
C THR A 35 0.50 0.48 5.01
N ILE A 36 -0.05 -0.73 4.90
CA ILE A 36 -0.32 -1.36 3.61
C ILE A 36 -1.65 -0.82 3.10
N ASN A 37 -1.58 0.09 2.14
CA ASN A 37 -2.76 0.71 1.56
C ASN A 37 -3.28 -0.11 0.38
N LEU A 38 -3.50 -1.40 0.61
CA LEU A 38 -3.85 -2.38 -0.43
C LEU A 38 -5.12 -1.98 -1.18
N VAL A 39 -6.09 -1.36 -0.49
CA VAL A 39 -7.32 -0.88 -1.10
C VAL A 39 -7.04 0.25 -2.09
N ASN A 40 -6.27 1.28 -1.70
CA ASN A 40 -5.93 2.36 -2.62
C ASN A 40 -5.06 1.88 -3.79
N GLU A 41 -4.16 0.91 -3.55
CA GLU A 41 -3.36 0.31 -4.62
C GLU A 41 -4.23 -0.43 -5.64
N ILE A 42 -5.21 -1.23 -5.17
CA ILE A 42 -6.18 -1.92 -6.03
C ILE A 42 -7.07 -0.92 -6.78
N GLU A 43 -7.55 0.13 -6.11
CA GLU A 43 -8.37 1.18 -6.72
C GLU A 43 -7.60 1.93 -7.81
N GLU A 44 -6.31 2.23 -7.57
CA GLU A 44 -5.44 2.89 -8.54
C GLU A 44 -5.12 1.99 -9.74
N MET A 45 -4.82 0.70 -9.50
CA MET A 45 -4.64 -0.28 -10.59
C MET A 45 -5.90 -0.42 -11.45
N ASN A 46 -7.07 -0.48 -10.82
CA ASN A 46 -8.35 -0.55 -11.52
C ASN A 46 -8.63 0.73 -12.31
N ARG A 47 -8.31 1.90 -11.75
CA ARG A 47 -8.43 3.19 -12.45
C ARG A 47 -7.55 3.23 -13.69
N GLN A 48 -6.29 2.81 -13.58
CA GLN A 48 -5.37 2.77 -14.71
C GLN A 48 -5.89 1.82 -15.81
N HIS A 49 -6.41 0.65 -15.44
CA HIS A 49 -7.01 -0.28 -16.38
C HIS A 49 -8.19 0.35 -17.15
N LEU A 50 -9.06 1.08 -16.46
CA LEU A 50 -10.20 1.78 -17.08
C LEU A 50 -9.74 2.91 -18.02
N ILE A 51 -8.65 3.62 -17.68
CA ILE A 51 -8.03 4.63 -18.55
C ILE A 51 -7.54 3.97 -19.84
N ASP A 52 -6.83 2.84 -19.74
CA ASP A 52 -6.30 2.12 -20.90
C ASP A 52 -7.44 1.62 -21.81
N MET A 53 -8.54 1.13 -21.23
CA MET A 53 -9.74 0.75 -21.98
C MET A 53 -10.40 1.94 -22.67
N ALA A 54 -10.48 3.10 -22.00
CA ALA A 54 -11.06 4.32 -22.57
C ALA A 54 -10.23 4.79 -23.78
N LEU A 55 -8.89 4.74 -23.68
CA LEU A 55 -7.99 5.05 -24.78
C LEU A 55 -8.16 4.07 -25.95
N ALA A 56 -8.23 2.77 -25.67
CA ALA A 56 -8.40 1.73 -26.71
C ALA A 56 -9.73 1.90 -27.49
N ASN A 57 -10.77 2.39 -26.82
CA ASN A 57 -12.10 2.59 -27.40
C ASN A 57 -12.33 4.01 -27.96
N ASN A 58 -11.33 4.90 -27.95
CA ASN A 58 -11.47 6.33 -28.26
C ASN A 58 -12.57 7.05 -27.45
N ASP A 59 -12.86 6.56 -26.24
CA ASP A 59 -13.83 7.17 -25.33
C ASP A 59 -13.18 8.31 -24.54
N ARG A 60 -13.12 9.47 -25.21
CA ARG A 60 -12.55 10.70 -24.65
C ARG A 60 -13.29 11.16 -23.38
N GLU A 61 -14.59 10.94 -23.30
CA GLU A 61 -15.38 11.43 -22.16
C GLU A 61 -15.05 10.64 -20.89
N LEU A 62 -14.99 9.31 -21.00
CA LEU A 62 -14.58 8.45 -19.88
C LEU A 62 -13.14 8.72 -19.46
N PHE A 63 -12.23 8.90 -20.41
CA PHE A 63 -10.84 9.25 -20.13
C PHE A 63 -10.73 10.54 -19.30
N MET A 64 -11.38 11.63 -19.75
CA MET A 64 -11.32 12.92 -19.05
C MET A 64 -11.87 12.84 -17.62
N ARG A 65 -12.97 12.09 -17.39
CA ARG A 65 -13.53 11.92 -16.04
C ARG A 65 -12.58 11.18 -15.10
N LEU A 66 -11.86 10.17 -15.59
CA LEU A 66 -10.91 9.36 -14.81
C LEU A 66 -9.62 10.11 -14.51
N THR A 67 -9.21 11.06 -15.37
CA THR A 67 -8.01 11.91 -15.18
C THR A 67 -8.28 13.23 -14.46
N ASP A 68 -9.53 13.71 -14.44
CA ASP A 68 -9.88 14.93 -13.70
C ASP A 68 -9.92 14.70 -12.17
N GLN A 69 -10.10 13.45 -11.74
CA GLN A 69 -10.04 13.07 -10.32
C GLN A 69 -8.62 13.21 -9.74
N THR A 70 -7.58 13.02 -10.55
CA THR A 70 -6.17 13.14 -10.15
C THR A 70 -5.77 14.54 -9.68
N HIS A 71 -6.44 15.60 -10.13
CA HIS A 71 -6.09 16.98 -9.74
C HIS A 71 -6.77 17.46 -8.45
N LYS A 72 -7.72 16.71 -7.88
CA LYS A 72 -8.42 17.13 -6.66
C LYS A 72 -7.75 16.68 -5.36
N GLU A 73 -6.84 15.72 -5.42
CA GLU A 73 -6.16 15.19 -4.21
C GLU A 73 -4.81 15.87 -3.93
N GLU A 74 -4.25 16.64 -4.87
CA GLU A 74 -2.97 17.35 -4.69
C GLU A 74 -3.10 18.71 -3.96
N ILE A 75 -4.32 19.14 -3.61
CA ILE A 75 -4.55 20.37 -2.84
C ILE A 75 -5.27 20.01 -1.53
N LYS A 76 -4.51 19.54 -0.53
CA LYS A 76 -4.84 19.65 0.89
C LYS A 76 -3.61 19.52 1.77
#